data_AF-A0A936E172-F1
#
_entry.id   AF-A0A936E172-F1
#
_cell.length_a   1.000
_cell.length_b   1.000
_cell.length_c   1.000
_cell.angle_alpha   90.00
_cell.angle_beta   90.00
_cell.angle_gamma   90.00
#
_symmetry.space_group_name_H-M   'P 1'
#
loop_
_entity.id
_entity.type
_entity.pdbx_description
1 polymer ?
#
loop_
_entity_poly.entity_id
_entity_poly.type
_entity_poly.pdbx_seq_one_letter_code
_entity_poly.pdbx_strand_id
1 'polypeptide(L)' 'MDLNFSEEQVLLRDMVRNLCEEHSTTRIVRDLENDPIGVPAALWAQMKETGLLGMML' A
#
# COMPACT_ATOMS: atom_id res chain seq x y z
N MET A 1 17.05 -24.60 -0.32
CA MET A 1 15.83 -23.97 0.21
C MET A 1 15.40 -22.96 -0.83
N ASP A 2 14.17 -23.08 -1.33
CA ASP A 2 13.62 -22.08 -2.25
C ASP A 2 13.07 -20.92 -1.41
N LEU A 3 13.57 -19.71 -1.69
CA LEU A 3 13.22 -18.47 -0.99
C LEU A 3 12.44 -17.52 -1.90
N ASN A 4 12.05 -17.98 -3.10
CA ASN A 4 11.24 -17.20 -4.01
C ASN A 4 9.83 -17.03 -3.45
N PHE A 5 9.22 -15.89 -3.76
CA PHE A 5 7.80 -15.68 -3.51
C PHE A 5 6.98 -16.64 -4.37
N SER A 6 5.82 -17.05 -3.85
CA SER A 6 4.79 -17.67 -4.68
C SER A 6 4.25 -16.65 -5.70
N GLU A 7 3.61 -17.13 -6.76
CA GLU A 7 2.96 -16.26 -7.74
C GLU A 7 1.93 -15.33 -7.10
N GLU A 8 1.15 -15.84 -6.14
CA GLU A 8 0.17 -15.06 -5.38
C GLU A 8 0.85 -13.94 -4.58
N GLN A 9 1.97 -14.22 -3.94
CA GLN A 9 2.74 -13.22 -3.21
C GLN A 9 3.32 -12.15 -4.14
N VAL A 10 3.73 -12.51 -5.37
CA VAL A 10 4.17 -11.54 -6.38
C VAL A 10 3.01 -10.66 -6.81
N LEU A 11 1.85 -11.24 -7.15
CA LEU A 11 0.65 -10.49 -7.53
C LEU A 11 0.20 -9.51 -6.45
N LEU A 12 0.21 -9.94 -5.19
CA LEU A 12 -0.11 -9.07 -4.05
C LEU A 12 0.87 -7.90 -3.93
N ARG A 13 2.17 -8.16 -4.06
CA ARG A 13 3.22 -7.14 -4.00
C ARG A 13 3.06 -6.10 -5.11
N ASP A 14 2.76 -6.55 -6.33
CA ASP A 14 2.59 -5.65 -7.47
C ASP A 14 1.34 -4.79 -7.31
N MET A 15 0.24 -5.36 -6.82
CA MET A 15 -0.97 -4.61 -6.48
C MET A 15 -0.71 -3.52 -5.43
N VAL A 16 -0.05 -3.87 -4.31
CA VAL A 16 0.28 -2.92 -3.23
C VAL A 16 1.27 -1.87 -3.70
N ARG A 17 2.21 -2.23 -4.59
CA ARG A 17 3.14 -1.27 -5.20
C ARG A 17 2.39 -0.22 -6.00
N ASN A 18 1.55 -0.64 -6.94
CA ASN A 18 0.79 0.28 -7.79
C ASN A 18 -0.09 1.21 -6.93
N LEU A 19 -0.70 0.66 -5.88
CA LEU A 19 -1.49 1.43 -4.93
C LEU A 19 -0.69 2.56 -4.26
N CYS A 20 0.53 2.26 -3.81
CA CYS A 20 1.43 3.26 -3.21
C CYS A 20 1.93 4.28 -4.24
N GLU A 21 2.21 3.85 -5.47
CA GLU A 21 2.62 4.74 -6.57
C GLU A 21 1.52 5.76 -6.90
N GLU A 22 0.26 5.35 -6.87
CA GLU A 22 -0.88 6.21 -7.15
C GLU A 22 -1.26 7.13 -5.97
N HIS A 23 -1.30 6.60 -4.75
CA HIS A 23 -1.88 7.30 -3.59
C HIS A 23 -0.86 7.79 -2.54
N SER A 24 0.41 7.44 -2.69
CA SER A 24 1.48 7.78 -1.72
C SER A 24 2.75 8.31 -2.40
N THR A 25 2.58 9.13 -3.43
CA THR A 25 3.69 9.80 -4.11
C THR A 25 4.56 10.62 -3.15
N THR A 26 5.82 10.88 -3.52
CA THR A 26 6.75 11.70 -2.71
C THR A 26 6.18 13.07 -2.35
N ARG A 27 5.38 13.67 -3.24
CA ARG A 27 4.70 14.94 -2.96
C ARG A 27 3.68 14.79 -1.83
N ILE A 28 2.83 13.77 -1.90
CA ILE A 28 1.82 13.51 -0.86
C ILE A 28 2.51 13.22 0.47
N VAL A 29 3.59 12.42 0.47
CA VAL A 29 4.37 12.14 1.69
C VAL A 29 4.96 13.43 2.27
N ARG A 30 5.44 14.36 1.43
CA ARG A 30 5.92 15.68 1.88
C ARG A 30 4.80 16.52 2.49
N ASP A 31 3.62 16.52 1.86
CA ASP A 31 2.46 17.28 2.35
C ASP A 31 2.01 16.77 3.75
N LEU A 32 2.26 15.49 4.06
CA LEU A 32 1.92 14.85 5.33
C LEU A 32 3.04 14.91 6.39
N GLU A 33 4.15 15.61 6.15
CA GLU A 33 5.34 15.60 7.01
C GLU A 33 5.05 15.97 8.49
N ASN A 34 4.04 16.81 8.73
CA ASN A 34 3.59 17.20 10.09
C ASN A 34 2.13 16.84 10.37
N ASP A 35 1.53 15.99 9.54
CA ASP A 35 0.16 15.54 9.75
C ASP A 35 0.11 14.57 10.96
N PRO A 36 -0.84 14.76 11.90
CA PRO A 36 -0.92 13.94 13.12
C PRO A 36 -1.26 12.46 12.85
N ILE A 37 -1.80 12.12 11.67
CA ILE A 37 -2.11 10.76 11.25
C ILE A 37 -0.99 10.22 10.34
N GLY A 38 -0.51 11.06 9.40
CA GLY A 38 0.60 10.73 8.50
C GLY A 38 0.26 9.71 7.42
N VAL A 39 -1.01 9.38 7.22
CA VAL A 39 -1.48 8.42 6.21
C VAL A 39 -2.43 9.12 5.24
N PRO A 40 -2.19 9.06 3.91
CA PRO A 40 -3.10 9.64 2.93
C PRO A 40 -4.48 8.98 3.04
N ALA A 41 -5.54 9.78 3.22
CA ALA A 41 -6.90 9.25 3.36
C ALA A 41 -7.34 8.44 2.14
N ALA A 42 -6.91 8.84 0.93
CA ALA A 42 -7.19 8.12 -0.30
C ALA A 42 -6.50 6.75 -0.36
N LEU A 43 -5.24 6.66 0.10
CA LEU A 43 -4.53 5.38 0.23
C LEU A 43 -5.31 4.46 1.17
N TRP A 44 -5.67 4.95 2.35
CA TRP A 44 -6.40 4.16 3.34
C TRP A 44 -7.77 3.67 2.82
N ALA A 45 -8.51 4.53 2.13
CA ALA A 45 -9.77 4.16 1.51
C ALA A 45 -9.60 3.05 0.48
N GLN A 46 -8.59 3.16 -0.39
CA GLN A 46 -8.34 2.16 -1.43
C GLN A 46 -7.83 0.84 -0.84
N MET A 47 -7.02 0.85 0.23
CA MET A 47 -6.63 -0.36 0.96
C MET A 47 -7.84 -1.10 1.56
N LYS A 48 -8.85 -0.35 2.02
CA LYS A 48 -10.10 -0.93 2.52
C LYS A 48 -10.90 -1.56 1.39
N GLU A 49 -11.01 -0.88 0.25
CA GLU A 49 -11.77 -1.34 -0.91
C GLU A 49 -11.18 -2.60 -1.55
N THR A 50 -9.86 -2.70 -1.63
CA THR A 50 -9.17 -3.90 -2.16
C THR A 50 -9.12 -5.06 -1.17
N GLY A 51 -9.61 -4.87 0.06
CA GLY A 51 -9.61 -5.89 1.10
C GLY A 51 -8.26 -6.11 1.78
N LEU A 52 -7.23 -5.31 1.47
CA LEU A 52 -5.89 -5.42 2.06
C LEU A 52 -5.91 -5.33 3.59
N LEU A 53 -6.80 -4.49 4.16
CA LEU A 53 -6.91 -4.33 5.62
C LEU A 53 -7.45 -5.56 6.34
N GLY A 54 -8.05 -6.51 5.62
CA GLY A 54 -8.56 -7.77 6.19
C GLY A 54 -7.60 -8.95 6.02
N MET A 55 -6.48 -8.77 5.31
CA MET A 55 -5.52 -9.83 5.10
C MET A 55 -4.70 -10.09 6.37
N MET A 56 -4.67 -11.35 6.82
CA MET A 56 -3.70 -11.80 7.81
C MET A 56 -2.52 -12.42 7.06
N LEU A 57 -1.42 -11.67 6.98
CA LEU A 57 -0.14 -12.12 6.40
C LEU A 57 0.68 -12.90 7.41
#